data_AF-A0A3A5VM38-F1
#
_entry.id   AF-A0A3A5VM38-F1
#
_cell.length_a   1.000
_cell.length_b   1.000
_cell.length_c   1.000
_cell.angle_alpha   90.00
_cell.angle_beta   90.00
_cell.angle_gamma   90.00
#
_symmetry.space_group_name_H-M   'P 1'
#
loop_
_entity.id
_entity.type
_entity.pdbx_description
1 polymer ?
#
loop_
_entity_poly.entity_id
_entity_poly.type
_entity_poly.pdbx_seq_one_letter_code
_entity_poly.pdbx_strand_id
1 'polypeptide(L)'
;MRPSDELPPGTPFQREVWAALLTIPIGEVRTYRDIAEHIGRPTAARAVANACGANPDAPRIPCHRVVASNGQLGGYSGPGGRATKRAYLREEGVDVEEPSKRYPHGRIREPTAEAMVGVQDLT
;
A
#
# COMPACT_ATOMS: atom_id res chain seq x y z
N MET A 1 21.17 8.17 -6.81
CA MET A 1 19.83 8.55 -6.32
C MET A 1 19.05 9.08 -7.51
N ARG A 2 17.97 8.41 -7.97
CA ARG A 2 17.16 8.97 -9.06
C ARG A 2 16.06 9.84 -8.44
N PRO A 3 15.72 11.00 -9.01
CA PRO A 3 14.61 11.85 -8.53
C PRO A 3 13.25 11.13 -8.43
N SER A 4 13.11 9.97 -9.07
CA SER A 4 11.91 9.12 -9.10
C SER A 4 11.61 8.36 -7.79
N ASP A 5 12.56 8.36 -6.84
CA ASP A 5 12.47 7.59 -5.59
C ASP A 5 11.84 8.40 -4.44
N GLU A 6 11.55 9.69 -4.63
CA GLU A 6 10.97 10.54 -3.58
C GLU A 6 9.45 10.32 -3.45
N LEU A 7 8.97 10.24 -2.20
CA LEU A 7 7.55 10.18 -1.88
C LEU A 7 6.90 11.55 -2.02
N PRO A 8 5.64 11.63 -2.46
CA PRO A 8 4.93 12.89 -2.56
C PRO A 8 4.74 13.54 -1.18
N PRO A 9 4.46 14.86 -1.12
CA PRO A 9 4.10 15.54 0.12
C PRO A 9 2.88 14.89 0.80
N GLY A 10 2.97 14.72 2.11
CA GLY A 10 1.92 14.10 2.93
C GLY A 10 2.29 14.13 4.41
N THR A 11 1.35 13.76 5.27
CA THR A 11 1.61 13.61 6.70
C THR A 11 2.67 12.53 6.94
N PRO A 12 3.41 12.57 8.07
CA PRO A 12 4.39 11.52 8.37
C PRO A 12 3.81 10.11 8.27
N PHE A 13 2.58 9.91 8.78
CA PHE A 13 1.87 8.63 8.69
C PHE A 13 1.51 8.25 7.25
N GLN A 14 1.08 9.20 6.41
CA GLN A 14 0.80 8.92 5.01
C GLN A 14 2.06 8.47 4.27
N ARG A 15 3.18 9.17 4.44
CA ARG A 15 4.46 8.82 3.81
C ARG A 15 4.96 7.46 4.29
N GLU A 16 4.84 7.16 5.57
CA GLU A 16 5.17 5.85 6.15
C GLU A 16 4.35 4.73 5.49
N VAL A 17 3.04 4.92 5.33
CA VAL A 17 2.19 3.97 4.60
C VAL A 17 2.61 3.86 3.13
N TRP A 18 2.83 4.97 2.42
CA TRP A 18 3.19 4.96 1.01
C TRP A 18 4.55 4.28 0.75
N ALA A 19 5.52 4.46 1.63
CA ALA A 19 6.78 3.71 1.61
C ALA A 19 6.52 2.20 1.70
N ALA A 20 5.68 1.78 2.64
CA ALA A 20 5.30 0.38 2.79
C ALA A 20 4.56 -0.17 1.55
N LEU A 21 3.77 0.64 0.85
CA LEU A 21 3.11 0.20 -0.38
C LEU A 21 4.10 -0.15 -1.49
N LEU A 22 5.21 0.58 -1.61
CA LEU A 22 6.23 0.35 -2.63
C LEU A 22 6.96 -1.00 -2.46
N THR A 23 6.86 -1.63 -1.30
CA THR A 23 7.49 -2.94 -1.04
C THR A 23 6.61 -4.11 -1.50
N ILE A 24 5.35 -3.87 -1.87
CA ILE A 24 4.41 -4.91 -2.32
C ILE A 24 4.73 -5.30 -3.77
N PRO A 25 5.13 -6.55 -4.06
CA PRO A 25 5.43 -6.99 -5.43
C PRO A 25 4.22 -6.94 -6.37
N ILE A 26 4.49 -6.85 -7.67
CA ILE A 26 3.46 -7.02 -8.72
C ILE A 26 2.82 -8.41 -8.58
N GLY A 27 1.49 -8.48 -8.68
CA GLY A 27 0.74 -9.74 -8.58
C GLY A 27 0.50 -10.22 -7.15
N GLU A 28 0.98 -9.48 -6.16
CA GLU A 28 0.70 -9.73 -4.75
C GLU A 28 -0.22 -8.67 -4.15
N VAL A 29 -0.99 -9.08 -3.14
CA VAL A 29 -1.84 -8.17 -2.37
C VAL A 29 -1.54 -8.26 -0.89
N ARG A 30 -1.85 -7.19 -0.17
CA ARG A 30 -1.82 -7.11 1.29
C ARG A 30 -3.14 -6.57 1.80
N THR A 31 -3.47 -6.85 3.06
CA THR A 31 -4.61 -6.21 3.71
C THR A 31 -4.19 -4.90 4.37
N TYR A 32 -5.14 -4.02 4.65
CA TYR A 32 -4.88 -2.83 5.47
C TYR A 32 -4.28 -3.18 6.84
N ARG A 33 -4.64 -4.35 7.39
CA ARG A 33 -4.09 -4.86 8.65
C ARG A 33 -2.63 -5.27 8.49
N ASP A 34 -2.27 -5.96 7.42
CA ASP A 34 -0.86 -6.37 7.17
C ASP A 34 0.06 -5.15 7.09
N ILE A 35 -0.38 -4.08 6.41
CA ILE A 35 0.38 -2.83 6.33
C ILE A 35 0.46 -2.15 7.70
N ALA A 36 -0.64 -2.13 8.45
CA ALA A 36 -0.66 -1.55 9.79
C ALA A 36 0.30 -2.29 10.76
N GLU A 37 0.36 -3.62 10.68
CA GLU A 37 1.32 -4.44 11.43
C GLU A 37 2.75 -4.18 10.98
N HIS A 38 3.00 -4.07 9.67
CA HIS A 38 4.32 -3.82 9.10
C HIS A 38 4.94 -2.50 9.56
N ILE A 39 4.13 -1.43 9.66
CA ILE A 39 4.58 -0.12 10.14
C ILE A 39 4.54 0.00 11.68
N GLY A 40 4.40 -1.12 12.41
CA GLY A 40 4.40 -1.13 13.88
C GLY A 40 3.15 -0.52 14.54
N ARG A 41 2.05 -0.37 13.79
CA ARG A 41 0.79 0.26 14.26
C ARG A 41 -0.41 -0.69 14.05
N PRO A 42 -0.47 -1.86 14.72
CA PRO A 42 -1.41 -2.95 14.40
C PRO A 42 -2.91 -2.58 14.46
N THR A 43 -3.28 -1.52 15.19
CA THR A 43 -4.67 -1.03 15.30
C THR A 43 -5.04 0.00 14.23
N ALA A 44 -4.10 0.40 13.36
CA ALA A 44 -4.26 1.53 12.43
C ALA A 44 -4.85 1.15 11.06
N ALA A 45 -5.45 -0.03 10.89
CA ALA A 45 -5.93 -0.49 9.58
C ALA A 45 -6.87 0.51 8.87
N ARG A 46 -7.78 1.17 9.60
CA ARG A 46 -8.66 2.21 9.02
C ARG A 46 -7.88 3.46 8.60
N ALA A 47 -6.88 3.85 9.37
CA ALA A 47 -6.01 4.98 9.01
C ALA A 47 -5.17 4.66 7.77
N VAL A 48 -4.66 3.42 7.66
CA VAL A 48 -3.97 2.94 6.44
C VAL A 48 -4.89 3.01 5.22
N ALA A 49 -6.16 2.59 5.35
CA ALA A 49 -7.12 2.69 4.26
C ALA A 49 -7.33 4.16 3.80
N ASN A 50 -7.39 5.09 4.75
CA ASN A 50 -7.48 6.52 4.45
C ASN A 50 -6.20 7.04 3.76
N ALA A 51 -5.01 6.62 4.21
CA ALA A 51 -3.75 6.98 3.56
C ALA A 51 -3.63 6.42 2.14
N CYS A 52 -4.14 5.21 1.89
CA CYS A 52 -4.26 4.66 0.54
C CYS A 52 -5.20 5.49 -0.35
N GLY A 53 -6.33 5.97 0.20
CA GLY A 53 -7.27 6.85 -0.49
C GLY A 53 -6.73 8.25 -0.75
N ALA A 54 -5.77 8.71 0.06
CA ALA A 54 -5.11 9.99 -0.09
C ALA A 54 -3.84 9.94 -0.98
N ASN A 55 -3.51 8.79 -1.56
CA ASN A 55 -2.33 8.63 -2.41
C ASN A 55 -2.45 9.50 -3.68
N PRO A 56 -1.61 10.55 -3.84
CA PRO A 56 -1.70 11.46 -4.99
C PRO A 56 -1.04 10.90 -6.25
N ASP A 57 -0.33 9.78 -6.16
CA ASP A 57 0.55 9.25 -7.21
C ASP A 57 0.20 7.80 -7.56
N ALA A 58 -1.09 7.52 -7.68
CA ALA A 58 -1.57 6.26 -8.22
C ALA A 58 -1.39 6.24 -9.75
N PRO A 59 -0.92 5.15 -10.37
CA PRO A 59 -0.63 3.83 -9.80
C PRO A 59 0.84 3.62 -9.37
N ARG A 60 1.72 4.62 -9.49
CA ARG A 60 3.16 4.49 -9.18
C ARG A 60 3.36 4.03 -7.73
N ILE A 61 2.67 4.65 -6.78
CA ILE A 61 2.48 4.12 -5.43
C ILE A 61 1.30 3.13 -5.51
N PRO A 62 1.52 1.81 -5.32
CA PRO A 62 0.58 0.78 -5.74
C PRO A 62 -0.55 0.54 -4.72
N CYS A 63 -1.36 1.55 -4.43
CA CYS A 63 -2.47 1.46 -3.48
C CYS A 63 -3.62 0.53 -3.95
N HIS A 64 -3.62 0.11 -5.22
CA HIS A 64 -4.51 -0.94 -5.74
C HIS A 64 -4.18 -2.32 -5.16
N ARG A 65 -2.94 -2.58 -4.73
CA ARG A 65 -2.52 -3.87 -4.13
C ARG A 65 -2.94 -4.06 -2.67
N VAL A 66 -3.65 -3.10 -2.07
CA VAL A 66 -4.14 -3.20 -0.68
C VAL A 66 -5.64 -3.34 -0.60
N VAL A 67 -6.13 -4.36 0.09
CA VAL A 67 -7.57 -4.70 0.19
C VAL A 67 -8.03 -4.82 1.65
N ALA A 68 -9.35 -4.94 1.85
CA ALA A 68 -9.88 -5.27 3.16
C ALA A 68 -9.58 -6.74 3.52
N SER A 69 -9.51 -7.08 4.81
CA SER A 69 -9.22 -8.45 5.27
C SER A 69 -10.28 -9.48 4.88
N ASN A 70 -11.49 -9.04 4.51
CA ASN A 70 -12.55 -9.88 3.95
C ASN A 70 -12.45 -10.04 2.42
N GLY A 71 -11.36 -9.59 1.79
CA GLY A 71 -11.13 -9.65 0.35
C GLY A 71 -11.84 -8.55 -0.47
N GLN A 72 -12.66 -7.69 0.16
CA GLN A 72 -13.34 -6.63 -0.56
C GLN A 72 -12.37 -5.51 -0.97
N LEU A 73 -12.57 -4.95 -2.17
CA LEU A 73 -11.85 -3.77 -2.61
C LEU A 73 -12.27 -2.55 -1.79
N GLY A 74 -11.33 -1.84 -1.17
CA GLY A 74 -11.60 -0.49 -0.66
C GLY A 74 -11.74 0.54 -1.79
N GLY A 75 -11.77 1.82 -1.42
CA GLY A 75 -11.67 2.92 -2.38
C GLY A 75 -10.33 2.91 -3.13
N TYR A 76 -10.26 3.68 -4.21
CA TYR A 76 -9.05 3.89 -5.01
C TYR A 76 -8.89 5.38 -5.28
N SER A 77 -7.67 5.89 -5.14
CA SER A 77 -7.37 7.32 -5.25
C SER A 77 -7.30 7.82 -6.69
N GLY A 78 -7.07 6.92 -7.66
CA GLY A 78 -7.03 7.26 -9.08
C GLY A 78 -8.42 7.37 -9.75
N PRO A 79 -8.49 7.98 -10.96
CA PRO A 79 -9.71 8.07 -11.74
C PRO A 79 -10.38 6.71 -11.96
N GLY A 80 -11.72 6.67 -11.95
CA GLY A 80 -12.51 5.45 -12.14
C GLY A 80 -12.64 4.55 -10.91
N GLY A 81 -12.03 4.92 -9.78
CA GLY A 81 -12.31 4.33 -8.47
C GLY A 81 -12.09 2.81 -8.41
N ARG A 82 -13.03 2.09 -7.79
CA ARG A 82 -12.95 0.62 -7.60
C ARG A 82 -12.81 -0.16 -8.91
N ALA A 83 -13.38 0.33 -10.01
CA ALA A 83 -13.28 -0.35 -11.31
C ALA A 83 -11.84 -0.34 -11.83
N THR A 84 -11.17 0.81 -11.75
CA THR A 84 -9.76 0.96 -12.13
C THR A 84 -8.84 0.13 -11.24
N LYS A 85 -9.09 0.12 -9.92
CA LYS A 85 -8.35 -0.74 -8.99
C LYS A 85 -8.46 -2.22 -9.35
N ARG A 86 -9.66 -2.68 -9.74
CA ARG A 86 -9.89 -4.03 -10.23
C ARG A 86 -9.16 -4.31 -11.54
N ALA A 87 -9.14 -3.35 -12.46
CA ALA A 87 -8.43 -3.49 -13.73
C ALA A 87 -6.93 -3.69 -13.52
N TYR A 88 -6.28 -2.85 -12.70
CA TYR A 88 -4.86 -3.01 -12.39
C TYR A 88 -4.54 -4.36 -11.73
N LEU A 89 -5.35 -4.80 -10.77
CA LEU A 89 -5.16 -6.12 -10.16
C LEU A 89 -5.26 -7.25 -11.20
N ARG A 90 -6.22 -7.17 -12.13
CA ARG A 90 -6.37 -8.16 -13.21
C ARG A 90 -5.19 -8.14 -14.18
N GLU A 91 -4.68 -6.96 -14.54
CA GLU A 91 -3.46 -6.82 -15.35
C GLU A 91 -2.23 -7.43 -14.67
N GLU A 92 -2.18 -7.40 -13.34
CA GLU A 92 -1.16 -8.05 -12.53
C GLU A 92 -1.44 -9.55 -12.28
N GLY A 93 -2.51 -10.11 -12.84
CA GLY A 93 -2.88 -11.53 -12.70
C GLY A 93 -3.64 -11.87 -11.42
N VAL A 94 -4.18 -10.88 -10.71
CA VAL A 94 -4.98 -11.05 -9.48
C VAL A 94 -6.47 -10.88 -9.80
N ASP A 95 -7.24 -11.96 -9.66
CA ASP A 95 -8.71 -11.88 -9.67
C ASP A 95 -9.25 -11.62 -8.26
N VAL A 96 -10.24 -10.74 -8.18
CA VAL A 96 -10.83 -10.22 -6.94
C VAL A 96 -12.32 -10.54 -6.81
N GLU A 97 -12.91 -11.24 -7.80
CA GLU A 97 -14.22 -11.90 -7.64
C GLU A 97 -14.09 -13.21 -6.83
N GLU A 98 -12.95 -13.87 -6.94
CA GLU A 98 -12.55 -15.04 -6.15
C GLU A 98 -11.37 -14.61 -5.27
N PRO A 99 -11.56 -14.10 -4.03
CA PRO A 99 -10.43 -13.82 -3.14
C PRO A 99 -9.72 -15.14 -2.83
N SER A 100 -8.79 -15.52 -3.70
CA SER A 100 -8.21 -16.84 -3.71
C SER A 100 -7.28 -16.94 -2.51
N LYS A 101 -7.72 -17.75 -1.54
CA LYS A 101 -6.91 -18.42 -0.53
C LYS A 101 -5.91 -17.50 0.18
N ARG A 102 -6.39 -16.90 1.29
CA ARG A 102 -5.60 -16.72 2.51
C ARG A 102 -4.21 -16.15 2.21
N TYR A 103 -4.18 -14.84 1.91
CA TYR A 103 -2.96 -14.12 1.53
C TYR A 103 -1.83 -14.49 2.48
N PRO A 104 -0.80 -15.23 2.00
CA PRO A 104 0.27 -15.64 2.87
C PRO A 104 0.94 -14.37 3.42
N HIS A 105 1.14 -14.31 4.73
CA HIS A 105 1.91 -13.28 5.43
C HIS A 105 3.42 -13.35 5.09
N GLY A 106 3.76 -13.67 3.83
CA GLY A 106 5.12 -13.76 3.34
C GLY A 106 5.86 -12.48 3.68
N ARG A 107 7.06 -12.64 4.26
CA ARG A 107 7.91 -11.58 4.79
C ARG A 107 7.94 -10.41 3.79
N ILE A 108 7.32 -9.28 4.16
CA ILE A 108 7.54 -8.03 3.45
C ILE A 108 9.05 -7.80 3.53
N ARG A 109 9.69 -7.57 2.39
CA ARG A 109 11.13 -7.27 2.36
C ARG A 109 11.34 -6.06 3.26
N GLU A 110 12.23 -6.18 4.24
CA GLU A 110 12.64 -5.06 5.09
C GLU A 110 12.94 -3.86 4.18
N PRO A 111 12.46 -2.64 4.51
CA PRO A 111 12.95 -1.47 3.82
C PRO A 111 14.48 -1.48 3.95
N THR A 112 15.21 -1.28 2.84
CA THR A 112 16.66 -1.08 2.95
C THR A 112 16.90 0.06 3.94
N ALA A 113 17.90 -0.08 4.81
CA ALA A 113 18.18 0.87 5.90
C ALA A 113 18.25 2.34 5.42
N GLU A 114 18.52 2.55 4.14
CA GLU A 114 18.56 3.83 3.43
C GLU A 114 17.21 4.57 3.40
N ALA A 115 16.06 3.88 3.42
CA ALA A 115 14.73 4.51 3.39
C ALA A 115 14.25 5.02 4.76
N MET A 116 14.91 4.62 5.85
CA MET A 116 14.56 4.98 7.24
C MET A 116 15.33 6.20 7.78
N VAL A 117 16.33 6.69 7.04
CA VAL A 117 17.22 7.79 7.50
C VAL A 117 16.53 9.16 7.56
N GLY A 118 15.31 9.31 7.03
CA GLY A 118 14.65 10.63 6.91
C GLY A 118 13.60 10.98 7.98
N VAL A 119 13.36 10.14 9.00
CA VAL A 119 12.24 10.35 9.95
C VAL A 119 12.71 10.57 11.40
N GLN A 120 14.00 10.44 11.69
CA GLN A 120 14.50 10.50 13.08
C GLN A 120 15.07 11.85 13.52
N ASP A 121 14.88 12.94 12.77
CA ASP A 121 15.46 14.25 13.12
C ASP A 121 14.44 15.39 13.11
N LEU A 122 13.35 15.20 13.84
CA LEU A 122 12.45 16.27 14.29
C LEU A 122 12.22 16.12 15.80
N THR A 123 13.28 16.34 16.57
CA THR A 123 13.21 16.65 18.00
C THR A 123 13.89 17.99 18.24
#